data_AF-A0A3D1IR83-F1
#
_entry.id   AF-A0A3D1IR83-F1
#
_cell.length_a   1.000
_cell.length_b   1.000
_cell.length_c   1.000
_cell.angle_alpha   90.00
_cell.angle_beta   90.00
_cell.angle_gamma   90.00
#
_symmetry.space_group_name_H-M   'P 1'
#
loop_
_entity.id
_entity.type
_entity.pdbx_description
1 polymer ?
#
loop_
_entity_poly.entity_id
_entity_poly.type
_entity_poly.pdbx_seq_one_letter_code
_entity_poly.pdbx_strand_id
1 'polypeptide(L)'
;MDYALKIQKMGLDALQNKRLLPELFWEYYDIDPKDHIQGLQKGEDAVPQMRPAYIEDHLYLNDGTGGFRAVADRERRFVDYNGRTLKRPRDPSHEAIFRDVDGDGDPDLYVTADFANPDRLWLNDGRGYFRQAHPLAMRRTSQFSMG
;
A
#
# COMPACT_ATOMS: atom_id res chain seq x y z
N MET A 1 -25.33 -11.32 -10.93
CA MET A 1 -24.56 -10.15 -11.42
C MET A 1 -23.48 -9.87 -10.39
N ASP A 2 -22.24 -9.90 -10.83
CA ASP A 2 -21.05 -9.66 -10.02
C ASP A 2 -21.13 -8.31 -9.28
N TYR A 3 -20.93 -8.33 -7.97
CA TYR A 3 -21.02 -7.15 -7.09
C TYR A 3 -19.93 -6.14 -7.44
N ALA A 4 -18.73 -6.61 -7.81
CA ALA A 4 -17.61 -5.77 -8.24
C ALA A 4 -17.96 -4.99 -9.51
N LEU A 5 -18.58 -5.64 -10.50
CA LEU A 5 -19.01 -5.00 -11.75
C LEU A 5 -20.04 -3.89 -11.52
N LYS A 6 -20.89 -4.00 -10.49
CA LYS A 6 -21.83 -2.92 -10.12
C LYS A 6 -21.09 -1.72 -9.56
N ILE A 7 -20.11 -1.93 -8.69
CA ILE A 7 -19.29 -0.87 -8.09
C ILE A 7 -18.47 -0.13 -9.16
N GLN A 8 -17.87 -0.87 -10.09
CA GLN A 8 -17.15 -0.27 -11.22
C GLN A 8 -18.04 0.64 -12.07
N LYS A 9 -19.26 0.19 -12.42
CA LYS A 9 -20.22 0.99 -13.18
C LYS A 9 -20.65 2.25 -12.45
N MET A 10 -20.87 2.17 -11.14
CA MET A 10 -21.18 3.35 -10.31
C MET A 10 -20.02 4.35 -10.31
N GLY A 11 -18.77 3.87 -10.23
CA GLY A 11 -17.59 4.73 -10.33
C GLY A 11 -17.50 5.45 -11.67
N LEU A 12 -17.77 4.74 -12.78
CA LEU A 12 -17.72 5.32 -14.13
C LEU A 12 -18.79 6.39 -14.33
N ASP A 13 -20.02 6.13 -13.89
CA ASP A 13 -21.10 7.13 -13.91
C ASP A 13 -20.72 8.38 -13.11
N ALA A 14 -20.15 8.21 -11.91
CA ALA A 14 -19.73 9.34 -11.09
C ALA A 14 -18.66 10.19 -11.78
N LEU A 15 -17.63 9.57 -12.37
CA LEU A 15 -16.59 10.29 -13.12
C LEU A 15 -17.14 11.03 -14.34
N GLN A 16 -17.97 10.36 -15.16
CA GLN A 16 -18.57 10.94 -16.36
C GLN A 16 -19.45 12.16 -16.03
N ASN A 17 -20.16 12.10 -14.90
CA ASN A 17 -21.04 13.17 -14.45
C ASN A 17 -20.37 14.17 -13.49
N LYS A 18 -19.04 14.10 -13.31
CA LYS A 18 -18.26 14.98 -12.40
C LYS A 18 -18.79 14.99 -10.96
N ARG A 19 -19.22 13.82 -10.47
CA ARG A 19 -19.67 13.59 -9.08
C ARG A 19 -18.55 12.97 -8.24
N LEU A 20 -18.69 13.07 -6.92
CA LEU A 20 -17.82 12.36 -5.98
C LEU A 20 -18.01 10.84 -6.14
N LEU A 21 -16.90 10.10 -6.04
CA LEU A 21 -16.95 8.65 -5.98
C LEU A 21 -17.57 8.17 -4.66
N PRO A 22 -18.45 7.16 -4.68
CA PRO A 22 -18.98 6.54 -3.46
C PRO A 22 -17.89 5.97 -2.57
N GLU A 23 -18.07 5.96 -1.25
CA GLU A 23 -17.08 5.39 -0.32
C GLU A 23 -16.78 3.91 -0.61
N LEU A 24 -17.82 3.13 -0.90
CA LEU A 24 -17.74 1.73 -1.32
C LEU A 24 -16.88 1.52 -2.58
N PHE A 25 -16.74 2.53 -3.44
CA PHE A 25 -15.85 2.44 -4.59
C PHE A 25 -14.40 2.23 -4.12
N TRP A 26 -13.96 3.00 -3.13
CA TRP A 26 -12.58 2.96 -2.63
C TRP A 26 -12.24 1.67 -1.90
N GLU A 27 -13.24 0.91 -1.43
CA GLU A 27 -12.99 -0.42 -0.87
C GLU A 27 -12.53 -1.40 -1.95
N TYR A 28 -13.09 -1.31 -3.16
CA TYR A 28 -12.90 -2.30 -4.22
C TYR A 28 -12.00 -1.84 -5.37
N TYR A 29 -11.91 -0.53 -5.61
CA TYR A 29 -11.23 0.04 -6.76
C TYR A 29 -10.41 1.27 -6.38
N ASP A 30 -9.25 1.37 -7.02
CA ASP A 30 -8.46 2.58 -7.07
C ASP A 30 -8.63 3.24 -8.44
N ILE A 31 -8.46 4.56 -8.49
CA ILE A 31 -8.22 5.27 -9.74
C ILE A 31 -6.72 5.33 -9.96
N ASP A 32 -6.28 4.82 -11.11
CA ASP A 32 -4.91 4.99 -11.57
C ASP A 32 -4.76 6.36 -12.26
N PRO A 33 -4.00 7.30 -11.68
CA PRO A 33 -3.78 8.60 -12.29
C PRO A 33 -2.82 8.45 -13.48
N LYS A 34 -3.38 8.42 -14.72
CA LYS A 34 -2.83 8.72 -16.08
C LYS A 34 -1.42 8.23 -16.49
N ASP A 35 -0.56 7.81 -15.59
CA ASP A 35 0.91 7.77 -15.77
C ASP A 35 1.50 6.36 -15.59
N HIS A 36 0.75 5.38 -15.07
CA HIS A 36 1.29 4.06 -14.74
C HIS A 36 1.32 3.04 -15.89
N ILE A 37 0.65 3.29 -17.02
CA ILE A 37 0.58 2.32 -18.13
C ILE A 37 1.06 2.95 -19.44
N GLN A 38 2.12 2.37 -20.01
CA GLN A 38 2.60 2.68 -21.37
C GLN A 38 1.52 2.32 -22.41
N GLY A 39 0.99 3.31 -23.13
CA GLY A 39 0.12 3.09 -24.30
C GLY A 39 -1.31 3.64 -24.25
N LEU A 40 -1.72 4.38 -23.21
CA LEU A 40 -3.06 4.98 -23.14
C LEU A 40 -3.15 6.37 -23.79
N GLN A 41 -4.35 6.72 -24.28
CA GLN A 41 -4.68 8.05 -24.80
C GLN A 41 -4.39 9.12 -23.74
N LYS A 42 -3.55 10.10 -24.07
CA LYS A 42 -3.24 11.27 -23.25
C LYS A 42 -4.21 12.41 -23.60
N GLY A 43 -4.77 13.10 -22.60
CA GLY A 43 -5.63 14.28 -22.80
C GLY A 43 -6.55 14.60 -21.62
N GLU A 44 -7.25 15.73 -21.69
CA GLU A 44 -8.30 16.12 -20.72
C GLU A 44 -9.51 15.17 -20.77
N ASP A 45 -9.75 14.52 -21.91
CA ASP A 45 -10.89 13.61 -22.14
C ASP A 45 -10.58 12.13 -21.87
N ALA A 46 -9.37 11.79 -21.43
CA ALA A 46 -8.99 10.41 -21.13
C ALA A 46 -9.70 9.92 -19.86
N VAL A 47 -10.48 8.85 -19.98
CA VAL A 47 -11.14 8.20 -18.84
C VAL A 47 -10.06 7.53 -17.97
N PRO A 48 -9.97 7.85 -16.66
CA PRO A 48 -9.05 7.19 -15.75
C PRO A 48 -9.31 5.68 -15.71
N GLN A 49 -8.26 4.87 -15.68
CA GLN A 49 -8.46 3.44 -15.44
C GLN A 49 -8.84 3.19 -13.99
N MET A 50 -9.86 2.36 -13.81
CA MET A 50 -10.21 1.80 -12.52
C MET A 50 -9.55 0.44 -12.41
N ARG A 51 -8.69 0.27 -11.42
CA ARG A 51 -8.07 -1.01 -11.11
C ARG A 51 -8.68 -1.56 -9.82
N PRO A 52 -8.84 -2.88 -9.66
CA PRO A 52 -9.13 -3.45 -8.36
C PRO A 52 -8.10 -2.94 -7.35
N ALA A 53 -8.57 -2.44 -6.22
CA ALA A 53 -7.69 -1.96 -5.18
C ALA A 53 -7.03 -3.14 -4.48
N TYR A 54 -5.75 -3.02 -4.16
CA TYR A 54 -5.05 -4.02 -3.36
C TYR A 54 -5.62 -4.05 -1.95
N ILE A 55 -5.41 -5.16 -1.24
CA ILE A 55 -5.76 -5.25 0.18
C ILE A 55 -4.66 -4.55 0.97
N GLU A 56 -5.01 -4.05 2.15
CA GLU A 56 -4.03 -3.46 3.07
C GLU A 56 -3.02 -4.50 3.55
N ASP A 57 -1.78 -4.08 3.77
CA ASP A 57 -0.81 -4.86 4.53
C ASP A 57 -1.22 -4.96 6.00
N HIS A 58 -1.08 -6.14 6.60
CA HIS A 58 -1.46 -6.39 7.99
C HIS A 58 -0.28 -6.90 8.83
N LEU A 59 -0.03 -6.24 9.97
CA LEU A 59 0.83 -6.79 11.02
C LEU A 59 -0.04 -7.51 12.07
N TYR A 60 0.33 -8.74 12.41
CA TYR A 60 -0.25 -9.50 13.50
C TYR A 60 0.77 -9.70 14.61
N LEU A 61 0.40 -9.37 15.85
CA LEU A 61 1.22 -9.64 17.03
C LEU A 61 0.80 -10.95 17.67
N ASN A 62 1.77 -11.84 17.86
CA ASN A 62 1.59 -13.05 18.67
C ASN A 62 1.45 -12.65 20.14
N ASP A 63 0.46 -13.22 20.82
CA ASP A 63 0.23 -13.01 22.26
C ASP A 63 1.13 -13.88 23.16
N GLY A 64 1.99 -14.71 22.58
CA GLY A 64 2.90 -15.61 23.31
C GLY A 64 2.26 -16.95 23.68
N THR A 65 0.97 -17.11 23.43
CA THR A 65 0.20 -18.35 23.67
C THR A 65 -0.29 -19.00 22.38
N GLY A 66 0.16 -18.48 21.22
CA GLY A 66 -0.23 -18.97 19.90
C GLY A 66 -1.44 -18.24 19.31
N GLY A 67 -2.01 -17.27 20.02
CA GLY A 67 -3.00 -16.35 19.46
C GLY A 67 -2.35 -15.15 18.78
N PHE A 68 -3.05 -14.59 17.81
CA PHE A 68 -2.58 -13.45 17.02
C PHE A 68 -3.62 -12.35 16.98
N ARG A 69 -3.18 -11.11 17.14
CA ARG A 69 -4.04 -9.93 17.04
C ARG A 69 -3.53 -8.98 15.97
N ALA A 70 -4.44 -8.55 15.09
CA ALA A 70 -4.14 -7.51 14.12
C ALA A 70 -3.82 -6.18 14.83
N VAL A 71 -2.73 -5.54 14.41
CA VAL A 71 -2.33 -4.20 14.86
C VAL A 71 -3.17 -3.17 14.14
N ALA A 72 -3.89 -2.31 14.85
CA ALA A 72 -4.70 -1.24 14.26
C ALA A 72 -3.89 0.05 14.01
N ASP A 73 -4.25 0.83 12.99
CA ASP A 73 -3.57 2.10 12.64
C ASP A 73 -3.55 3.11 13.79
N ARG A 74 -4.58 3.08 14.64
CA ARG A 74 -4.66 3.89 15.87
C ARG A 74 -3.56 3.60 16.88
N GLU A 75 -2.92 2.42 16.81
CA GLU A 75 -1.76 2.07 17.63
C GLU A 75 -0.49 2.78 17.14
N ARG A 76 -0.50 3.39 15.94
CA ARG A 76 0.59 4.19 15.37
C ARG A 76 1.94 3.48 15.37
N ARG A 77 1.92 2.16 15.18
CA ARG A 77 3.13 1.35 15.07
C ARG A 77 3.90 1.59 13.78
N PHE A 78 3.26 2.15 12.76
CA PHE A 78 3.91 2.52 11.50
C PHE A 78 3.72 4.01 11.25
N VAL A 79 4.83 4.69 10.98
CA VAL A 79 4.86 6.10 10.61
C VAL A 79 5.73 6.32 9.37
N ASP A 80 5.42 7.34 8.58
CA ASP A 80 6.28 7.75 7.48
C ASP A 80 7.66 8.22 7.97
N TYR A 81 8.58 8.49 7.04
CA TYR A 81 9.93 8.94 7.38
C TYR A 81 9.98 10.28 8.13
N ASN A 82 8.90 11.07 8.08
CA ASN A 82 8.73 12.32 8.84
C ASN A 82 8.03 12.10 10.20
N GLY A 83 7.70 10.87 10.56
CA GLY A 83 7.00 10.52 11.81
C GLY A 83 5.49 10.74 11.80
N ARG A 84 4.88 10.95 10.62
CA ARG A 84 3.42 11.09 10.49
C ARG A 84 2.76 9.72 10.43
N THR A 85 1.57 9.62 11.01
CA THR A 85 0.78 8.38 10.92
C THR A 85 0.50 8.04 9.46
N LEU A 86 0.80 6.81 9.07
CA LEU A 86 0.47 6.28 7.77
C LEU A 86 -0.79 5.39 7.91
N LYS A 87 -1.72 5.47 6.95
CA LYS A 87 -2.67 4.37 6.74
C LYS A 87 -1.90 3.18 6.20
N ARG A 88 -2.33 1.95 6.49
CA ARG A 88 -1.69 0.77 5.91
C ARG A 88 -1.57 0.88 4.39
N PRO A 89 -0.40 0.57 3.83
CA PRO A 89 -0.23 0.52 2.39
C PRO A 89 -1.19 -0.47 1.73
N ARG A 90 -1.68 -0.12 0.54
CA ARG A 90 -2.47 -0.99 -0.35
C ARG A 90 -1.67 -1.18 -1.62
N ASP A 91 -0.53 -1.84 -1.48
CA ASP A 91 0.42 -2.09 -2.55
C ASP A 91 0.28 -3.55 -3.02
N PRO A 92 0.72 -3.89 -4.25
CA PRO A 92 0.93 -5.28 -4.65
C PRO A 92 2.14 -5.85 -3.91
N SER A 93 2.04 -5.97 -2.59
CA SER A 93 3.10 -6.49 -1.74
C SER A 93 3.20 -8.01 -1.90
N HIS A 94 4.41 -8.53 -2.05
CA HIS A 94 4.64 -9.96 -2.30
C HIS A 94 5.42 -10.65 -1.19
N GLU A 95 6.39 -9.97 -0.59
CA GLU A 95 7.24 -10.56 0.44
C GLU A 95 7.51 -9.59 1.59
N ALA A 96 7.75 -10.17 2.76
CA ALA A 96 8.15 -9.46 3.96
C ALA A 96 9.29 -10.23 4.63
N ILE A 97 10.38 -9.54 4.94
CA ILE A 97 11.52 -10.11 5.66
C ILE A 97 11.91 -9.22 6.84
N PHE A 98 12.19 -9.87 7.97
CA PHE A 98 12.80 -9.21 9.12
C PHE A 98 14.32 -9.38 9.10
N ARG A 99 15.05 -8.27 9.25
CA ARG A 99 16.51 -8.25 9.34
C ARG A 99 16.97 -6.96 10.01
N ASP A 100 17.97 -7.04 10.87
CA ASP A 100 18.69 -5.87 11.37
C ASP A 100 19.53 -5.27 10.24
N VAL A 101 19.09 -4.14 9.66
CA VAL A 101 19.74 -3.50 8.51
C VAL A 101 20.59 -2.30 8.88
N ASP A 102 20.36 -1.68 10.04
CA ASP A 102 21.14 -0.53 10.51
C ASP A 102 22.16 -0.87 11.60
N GLY A 103 22.14 -2.10 12.11
CA GLY A 103 23.13 -2.67 13.03
C GLY A 103 22.88 -2.30 14.49
N ASP A 104 21.67 -1.89 14.86
CA ASP A 104 21.32 -1.53 16.24
C ASP A 104 20.92 -2.75 17.11
N GLY A 105 20.77 -3.92 16.49
CA GLY A 105 20.42 -5.18 17.14
C GLY A 105 18.93 -5.48 17.16
N ASP A 106 18.08 -4.58 16.64
CA ASP A 106 16.64 -4.76 16.54
C ASP A 106 16.25 -5.12 15.09
N PRO A 107 15.45 -6.19 14.85
CA PRO A 107 15.06 -6.54 13.49
C PRO A 107 14.17 -5.46 12.83
N ASP A 108 14.62 -4.94 11.70
CA ASP A 108 13.86 -4.08 10.80
C ASP A 108 12.98 -4.91 9.86
N LEU A 109 12.03 -4.27 9.19
CA LEU A 109 11.12 -4.92 8.26
C LEU A 109 11.30 -4.36 6.84
N TYR A 110 11.54 -5.25 5.89
CA TYR A 110 11.54 -4.93 4.46
C TYR A 110 10.38 -5.62 3.76
N VAL A 111 9.55 -4.84 3.06
CA VAL A 111 8.38 -5.31 2.30
C VAL A 111 8.58 -4.96 0.83
N THR A 112 8.52 -5.95 -0.04
CA THR A 112 8.66 -5.76 -1.49
C THR A 112 7.30 -5.60 -2.15
N ALA A 113 7.25 -4.77 -3.18
CA ALA A 113 6.06 -4.57 -4.00
C ALA A 113 6.39 -4.67 -5.50
N ASP A 114 5.36 -4.92 -6.30
CA ASP A 114 5.46 -4.93 -7.76
C ASP A 114 5.16 -3.56 -8.40
N PHE A 115 5.60 -3.43 -9.64
CA PHE A 115 5.34 -2.32 -10.55
C PHE A 115 5.92 -0.99 -10.06
N ALA A 116 5.09 0.06 -10.00
CA ALA A 116 5.51 1.41 -9.64
C ALA A 116 5.28 1.72 -8.15
N ASN A 117 4.73 0.78 -7.39
CA ASN A 117 4.63 0.88 -5.94
C ASN A 117 6.03 0.60 -5.36
N PRO A 118 6.60 1.52 -4.56
CA PRO A 118 7.95 1.35 -4.04
C PRO A 118 7.97 0.32 -2.92
N ASP A 119 9.07 -0.45 -2.84
CA ASP A 119 9.37 -1.24 -1.66
C ASP A 119 9.42 -0.36 -0.41
N ARG A 120 9.10 -0.96 0.73
CA ARG A 120 9.08 -0.26 2.01
C ARG A 120 10.09 -0.89 2.94
N LEU A 121 11.08 -0.10 3.31
CA LEU A 121 11.98 -0.39 4.43
C LEU A 121 11.46 0.33 5.67
N TRP A 122 11.31 -0.41 6.76
CA TRP A 122 10.76 0.01 8.04
C TRP A 122 11.78 -0.22 9.13
N LEU A 123 12.31 0.86 9.69
CA LEU A 123 13.28 0.83 10.79
C LEU A 123 12.56 0.67 12.12
N ASN A 124 12.92 -0.37 12.89
CA ASN A 124 12.32 -0.68 14.18
C ASN A 124 13.02 0.10 15.30
N ASP A 125 12.30 0.49 16.35
CA ASP A 125 12.86 1.16 17.53
C ASP A 125 13.14 0.20 18.72
N GLY A 126 13.19 -1.10 18.45
CA GLY A 126 13.30 -2.18 19.43
C GLY A 126 12.03 -2.46 20.24
N ARG A 127 10.99 -1.63 20.10
CA ARG A 127 9.70 -1.80 20.81
C ARG A 127 8.57 -2.19 19.86
N GLY A 128 8.91 -2.48 18.60
CA GLY A 128 7.95 -2.79 17.54
C GLY A 128 7.18 -1.54 17.08
N TYR A 129 7.82 -0.37 17.12
CA TYR A 129 7.40 0.82 16.39
C TYR A 129 8.35 1.04 15.23
N PHE A 130 7.77 1.18 14.05
CA PHE A 130 8.43 1.20 12.78
C PHE A 130 8.31 2.58 12.14
N ARG A 131 9.45 3.15 11.75
CA ARG A 131 9.52 4.36 10.92
C ARG A 131 9.97 3.96 9.52
N GLN A 132 9.25 4.43 8.51
CA GLN A 132 9.70 4.23 7.13
C GLN A 132 11.08 4.86 6.94
N ALA A 133 12.01 4.14 6.34
CA ALA A 133 13.31 4.68 5.98
C ALA A 133 13.15 5.85 5.00
N HIS A 134 14.10 6.78 5.02
CA HIS A 134 14.10 7.89 4.09
C HIS A 134 14.08 7.39 2.63
N PRO A 135 13.34 8.00 1.69
CA PRO A 135 13.28 7.53 0.30
C PRO A 135 14.65 7.40 -0.40
N LEU A 136 15.63 8.18 0.05
CA LEU A 136 17.01 8.11 -0.47
C LEU A 136 17.87 6.98 0.15
N ALA A 137 17.37 6.28 1.16
CA ALA A 137 18.05 5.11 1.73
C ALA A 137 18.11 3.95 0.72
N MET A 138 17.13 3.88 -0.18
CA MET A 138 17.06 2.90 -1.26
C MET A 138 17.11 3.60 -2.61
N ARG A 139 18.24 3.47 -3.32
CA ARG A 139 18.41 4.11 -4.63
C ARG A 139 17.62 3.44 -5.75
N ARG A 140 17.32 2.15 -5.61
CA ARG A 140 16.62 1.35 -6.61
C ARG A 140 15.91 0.18 -5.93
N THR A 141 14.70 -0.09 -6.38
CA THR A 141 13.88 -1.25 -6.03
C THR A 141 13.64 -2.08 -7.28
N SER A 142 13.23 -3.33 -7.10
CA SER A 142 12.85 -4.18 -8.22
C SER A 142 11.51 -3.73 -8.80
N GLN A 143 11.33 -3.90 -10.11
CA GLN A 143 10.04 -3.67 -10.78
C GLN A 143 9.09 -4.86 -10.62
N PHE A 144 9.68 -6.05 -10.42
CA PHE A 144 8.99 -7.32 -10.24
C PHE A 144 9.69 -8.04 -9.10
N SER A 145 8.92 -8.35 -8.07
CA SER A 145 9.34 -8.87 -6.79
C SER A 145 8.61 -10.17 -6.55
N MET A 146 9.06 -11.22 -7.24
CA MET A 146 8.62 -12.60 -7.03
C MET A 146 9.83 -13.38 -6.50
N GLY A 147 9.72 -13.99 -5.31
CA GLY A 147 10.76 -14.89 -4.78
C GLY A 147 10.67 -16.32 -5.29
#